data_AF-A0A1N6M4J1-F1
#
_entry.id   AF-A0A1N6M4J1-F1
#
_cell.length_a   1.000
_cell.length_b   1.000
_cell.length_c   1.000
_cell.angle_alpha   90.00
_cell.angle_beta   90.00
_cell.angle_gamma   90.00
#
_symmetry.space_group_name_H-M   'P 1'
#
loop_
_entity.id
_entity.type
_entity.pdbx_description
1 polymer ?
#
loop_
_entity_poly.entity_id
_entity_poly.type
_entity_poly.pdbx_seq_one_letter_code
_entity_poly.pdbx_strand_id
1 'polypeptide(L)'
;MHREENLYNAFFKAQDRFIQHHQTPGFEPEIIQEYIQSGLLLASFYRPETHDENTLLYELFLRQVFFHLLDAIQDPIYSRIFRRICLDSIHIPLLTLKRYYRQLNDGDVKLMALQQQLSSIQTILD
;
A
#
# COMPACT_ATOMS: atom_id res chain seq x y z
N MET A 1 -23.26 -7.88 4.87
CA MET A 1 -22.49 -8.11 6.11
C MET A 1 -21.28 -9.02 5.92
N HIS A 2 -21.40 -10.28 5.45
CA HIS A 2 -20.23 -11.19 5.39
C HIS A 2 -19.12 -10.78 4.41
N ARG A 3 -19.44 -10.03 3.33
CA ARG A 3 -18.43 -9.64 2.33
C ARG A 3 -17.43 -8.61 2.87
N GLU A 4 -17.92 -7.57 3.54
CA GLU A 4 -17.07 -6.52 4.13
C GLU A 4 -16.17 -7.10 5.22
N GLU A 5 -16.73 -7.90 6.13
CA GLU A 5 -15.98 -8.59 7.19
C GLU A 5 -14.86 -9.48 6.61
N ASN A 6 -15.12 -10.18 5.51
CA ASN A 6 -14.10 -10.98 4.82
C ASN A 6 -12.98 -10.11 4.22
N LEU A 7 -13.29 -8.93 3.68
CA LEU A 7 -12.30 -8.00 3.14
C LEU A 7 -11.39 -7.45 4.24
N TYR A 8 -11.97 -7.02 5.36
CA TYR A 8 -11.23 -6.58 6.52
C TYR A 8 -10.35 -7.68 7.11
N ASN A 9 -10.91 -8.88 7.29
CA ASN A 9 -10.17 -10.02 7.80
C ASN A 9 -8.99 -10.40 6.89
N ALA A 10 -9.17 -10.36 5.56
CA ALA A 10 -8.10 -10.61 4.61
C ALA A 10 -7.00 -9.53 4.69
N PHE A 11 -7.40 -8.25 4.73
CA PHE A 11 -6.49 -7.13 4.82
C PHE A 11 -5.63 -7.16 6.10
N PHE A 12 -6.26 -7.29 7.26
CA PHE A 12 -5.53 -7.26 8.53
C PHE A 12 -4.62 -8.48 8.71
N LYS A 13 -5.04 -9.68 8.26
CA LYS A 13 -4.15 -10.85 8.25
C LYS A 13 -2.94 -10.68 7.34
N ALA A 14 -3.13 -10.10 6.16
CA ALA A 14 -2.02 -9.83 5.25
C ALA A 14 -1.10 -8.72 5.79
N GLN A 15 -1.67 -7.70 6.43
CA GLN A 15 -0.94 -6.65 7.13
C GLN A 15 -0.06 -7.20 8.25
N ASP A 16 -0.62 -8.05 9.12
CA ASP A 16 0.11 -8.65 10.22
C ASP A 16 1.32 -9.44 9.71
N ARG A 17 1.13 -10.23 8.64
CA ARG A 17 2.23 -10.95 7.99
C ARG A 17 3.27 -10.02 7.38
N PHE A 18 2.84 -8.92 6.75
CA PHE A 18 3.74 -7.94 6.15
C PHE A 18 4.63 -7.25 7.20
N ILE A 19 4.05 -6.82 8.32
CA ILE A 19 4.75 -6.06 9.37
C ILE A 19 5.63 -6.96 10.25
N GLN A 20 5.34 -8.28 10.31
CA GLN A 20 6.17 -9.21 11.05
C GLN A 20 7.60 -9.30 10.47
N HIS A 21 8.58 -8.89 11.27
CA HIS A 21 10.01 -8.93 10.92
C HIS A 21 10.60 -10.35 10.81
N HIS A 22 9.83 -11.39 11.12
CA HIS A 22 10.24 -12.79 11.04
C HIS A 22 9.55 -13.51 9.86
N GLN A 23 9.75 -12.98 8.66
CA GLN A 23 9.24 -13.65 7.47
C GLN A 23 10.07 -14.89 7.13
N THR A 24 9.38 -15.97 6.74
CA THR A 24 10.04 -17.16 6.22
C THR A 24 10.75 -16.80 4.91
N PRO A 25 12.08 -16.99 4.80
CA PRO A 25 12.81 -16.71 3.57
C PRO A 25 12.20 -17.46 2.39
N GLY A 26 12.07 -16.79 1.25
CA GLY A 26 11.48 -17.34 0.01
C GLY A 26 9.98 -17.09 -0.15
N PHE A 27 9.30 -16.50 0.85
CA PHE A 27 7.89 -16.12 0.78
C PHE A 27 7.67 -14.59 0.72
N GLU A 28 8.74 -13.81 0.57
CA GLU A 28 8.67 -12.34 0.49
C GLU A 28 7.73 -11.87 -0.63
N PRO A 29 7.79 -12.42 -1.87
CA PRO A 29 6.90 -12.00 -2.95
C PRO A 29 5.41 -12.21 -2.59
N GLU A 30 5.07 -13.36 -2.04
CA GLU A 30 3.69 -13.73 -1.70
C GLU A 30 3.14 -12.83 -0.60
N ILE A 31 3.93 -12.57 0.45
CA ILE A 31 3.50 -11.73 1.57
C ILE A 31 3.26 -10.29 1.11
N ILE A 32 4.19 -9.74 0.31
CA ILE A 32 4.07 -8.38 -0.22
C ILE A 32 2.88 -8.27 -1.17
N GLN A 33 2.73 -9.21 -2.10
CA GLN A 33 1.62 -9.20 -3.07
C GLN A 33 0.27 -9.36 -2.39
N GLU A 34 0.14 -10.28 -1.43
CA GLU A 34 -1.11 -10.49 -0.72
C GLU A 34 -1.54 -9.25 0.07
N TYR A 35 -0.59 -8.55 0.71
CA TYR A 35 -0.88 -7.32 1.40
C TYR A 35 -1.33 -6.19 0.45
N ILE A 36 -0.63 -6.01 -0.66
CA ILE A 36 -1.02 -5.01 -1.67
C ILE A 36 -2.41 -5.34 -2.24
N GLN A 37 -2.66 -6.58 -2.64
CA GLN A 37 -3.93 -6.98 -3.25
C GLN A 37 -5.10 -6.85 -2.29
N SER A 38 -4.94 -7.31 -1.04
CA SER A 38 -5.99 -7.19 -0.03
C SER A 38 -6.30 -5.72 0.30
N GLY A 39 -5.28 -4.85 0.38
CA GLY A 39 -5.46 -3.42 0.61
C GLY A 39 -6.14 -2.71 -0.57
N LEU A 40 -5.76 -3.03 -1.81
CA LEU A 40 -6.44 -2.50 -3.00
C LEU A 40 -7.89 -2.96 -3.07
N LEU A 41 -8.16 -4.23 -2.75
CA LEU A 41 -9.50 -4.79 -2.77
C LEU A 41 -10.40 -4.15 -1.70
N LEU A 42 -9.90 -4.02 -0.46
CA LEU A 42 -10.61 -3.33 0.60
C LEU A 42 -10.84 -1.85 0.26
N ALA A 43 -9.84 -1.16 -0.28
CA ALA A 43 -10.02 0.21 -0.75
C ALA A 43 -11.14 0.28 -1.81
N SER A 44 -11.12 -0.60 -2.82
CA SER A 44 -12.10 -0.59 -3.91
C SER A 44 -13.55 -0.74 -3.46
N PHE A 45 -13.80 -1.29 -2.27
CA PHE A 45 -15.13 -1.36 -1.67
C PHE A 45 -15.70 0.04 -1.39
N TYR A 46 -14.84 0.97 -0.96
CA TYR A 46 -15.17 2.36 -0.62
C TYR A 46 -14.99 3.36 -1.76
N ARG A 47 -14.69 2.87 -2.97
CA ARG A 47 -14.42 3.71 -4.14
C ARG A 47 -15.62 4.62 -4.47
N PRO A 48 -15.42 5.81 -5.07
CA PRO A 48 -16.51 6.57 -5.66
C PRO A 48 -17.41 5.72 -6.55
N GLU A 49 -18.72 5.99 -6.51
CA GLU A 49 -19.75 5.30 -7.30
C GLU A 49 -20.10 3.86 -6.83
N THR A 50 -19.59 3.41 -5.68
CA THR A 50 -20.05 2.18 -5.02
C THR A 50 -21.18 2.45 -4.04
N HIS A 51 -21.89 1.38 -3.62
CA HIS A 51 -22.96 1.50 -2.61
C HIS A 51 -22.44 2.01 -1.25
N ASP A 52 -21.23 1.59 -0.90
CA ASP A 52 -20.57 1.87 0.36
C ASP A 52 -19.49 2.96 0.19
N GLU A 53 -19.69 3.91 -0.72
CA GLU A 53 -18.71 4.95 -1.03
C GLU A 53 -18.24 5.69 0.24
N ASN A 54 -16.92 5.72 0.42
CA ASN A 54 -16.29 6.51 1.46
C ASN A 54 -14.89 6.92 1.00
N THR A 55 -14.79 8.14 0.49
CA THR A 55 -13.54 8.69 -0.07
C THR A 55 -12.40 8.72 0.95
N LEU A 56 -12.70 8.93 2.24
CA LEU A 56 -11.70 8.92 3.31
C LEU A 56 -11.15 7.52 3.54
N LEU A 57 -12.01 6.49 3.59
CA LEU A 57 -11.57 5.10 3.74
C LEU A 57 -10.85 4.59 2.48
N TYR A 58 -11.31 5.00 1.30
CA TYR A 58 -10.62 4.72 0.05
C TYR A 58 -9.18 5.27 0.06
N GLU A 59 -9.01 6.55 0.40
CA GLU A 59 -7.69 7.17 0.52
C GLU A 59 -6.86 6.50 1.63
N LEU A 60 -7.46 6.22 2.79
CA LEU A 60 -6.80 5.65 3.95
C LEU A 60 -6.11 4.32 3.62
N PHE A 61 -6.84 3.34 3.07
CA PHE A 61 -6.28 2.02 2.80
C PHE A 61 -5.20 2.05 1.72
N LEU A 62 -5.38 2.88 0.69
CA LEU A 62 -4.35 3.06 -0.34
C LEU A 62 -3.07 3.68 0.22
N ARG A 63 -3.20 4.74 1.03
CA ARG A 63 -2.06 5.42 1.66
C ARG A 63 -1.37 4.50 2.66
N GLN A 64 -2.12 3.71 3.42
CA GLN A 64 -1.55 2.79 4.40
C GLN A 64 -0.64 1.75 3.73
N VAL A 65 -1.10 1.11 2.65
CA VAL A 65 -0.25 0.17 1.87
C VAL A 65 0.98 0.89 1.32
N PHE A 66 0.80 2.09 0.74
CA PHE A 66 1.92 2.86 0.20
C PHE A 66 2.97 3.18 1.27
N PHE A 67 2.56 3.67 2.44
CA PHE A 67 3.48 4.03 3.52
C PHE A 67 4.16 2.83 4.15
N HIS A 68 3.46 1.72 4.37
CA HIS A 68 4.09 0.50 4.87
C HIS A 68 5.15 -0.04 3.90
N LEU A 69 4.93 0.08 2.58
CA LEU A 69 5.97 -0.24 1.60
C LEU A 69 7.16 0.74 1.69
N LEU A 70 6.92 2.05 1.82
CA LEU A 70 7.99 3.04 2.00
C LEU A 70 8.83 2.76 3.25
N ASP A 71 8.19 2.43 4.37
CA ASP A 71 8.85 2.14 5.64
C ASP A 71 9.67 0.86 5.52
N ALA A 72 9.09 -0.20 4.94
CA ALA A 72 9.80 -1.46 4.69
C ALA A 72 11.03 -1.29 3.80
N ILE A 73 11.00 -0.42 2.79
CA ILE A 73 12.15 -0.16 1.90
C ILE A 73 13.33 0.46 2.66
N GLN A 74 13.05 1.30 3.66
CA GLN A 74 14.05 2.02 4.45
C GLN A 74 14.57 1.20 5.63
N ASP A 75 13.75 0.31 6.18
CA ASP A 75 14.07 -0.41 7.40
C ASP A 75 15.13 -1.51 7.16
N PRO A 76 16.33 -1.40 7.77
CA PRO A 76 17.41 -2.37 7.60
C PRO A 76 17.13 -3.72 8.26
N ILE A 77 16.10 -3.84 9.09
CA ILE A 77 15.67 -5.11 9.68
C ILE A 77 15.13 -6.04 8.59
N TYR A 78 14.48 -5.50 7.55
CA TYR A 78 14.02 -6.29 6.42
C TYR A 78 15.18 -6.74 5.54
N SER A 79 15.05 -7.96 4.98
CA SER A 79 16.02 -8.51 4.05
C SER A 79 16.16 -7.62 2.82
N ARG A 80 17.35 -7.61 2.19
CA ARG A 80 17.58 -6.88 0.93
C ARG A 80 16.58 -7.28 -0.16
N ILE A 81 16.20 -8.56 -0.19
CA ILE A 81 15.22 -9.10 -1.14
C ILE A 81 13.84 -8.49 -0.87
N PHE A 82 13.38 -8.53 0.38
CA PHE A 82 12.10 -7.95 0.79
C PHE A 82 12.02 -6.47 0.41
N ARG A 83 13.03 -5.68 0.79
CA ARG A 83 13.16 -4.26 0.46
C ARG A 83 13.09 -4.00 -1.04
N ARG A 84 13.77 -4.82 -1.85
CA ARG A 84 13.76 -4.69 -3.30
C ARG A 84 12.38 -4.98 -3.90
N ILE A 85 11.71 -6.03 -3.44
CA ILE A 85 10.36 -6.37 -3.91
C ILE A 85 9.36 -5.28 -3.51
N CYS A 86 9.47 -4.72 -2.29
CA CYS A 86 8.66 -3.57 -1.88
C CYS A 86 8.88 -2.37 -2.82
N LEU A 87 10.14 -2.04 -3.13
CA LEU A 87 10.48 -0.97 -4.07
C LEU A 87 9.90 -1.22 -5.46
N ASP A 88 10.06 -2.43 -5.98
CA ASP A 88 9.56 -2.80 -7.31
C ASP A 88 8.02 -2.79 -7.34
N SER A 89 7.35 -3.07 -6.22
CA SER A 89 5.88 -3.13 -6.11
C SER A 89 5.22 -1.80 -5.75
N ILE A 90 5.97 -0.79 -5.28
CA ILE A 90 5.40 0.46 -4.75
C ILE A 90 4.64 1.29 -5.78
N HIS A 91 4.95 1.10 -7.07
CA HIS A 91 4.25 1.77 -8.16
C HIS A 91 2.77 1.40 -8.19
N ILE A 92 2.37 0.23 -7.69
CA ILE A 92 0.99 -0.26 -7.70
C ILE A 92 0.05 0.66 -6.87
N PRO A 93 0.25 0.83 -5.56
CA PRO A 93 -0.57 1.77 -4.79
C PRO A 93 -0.38 3.22 -5.23
N LEU A 94 0.84 3.62 -5.66
CA LEU A 94 1.10 4.98 -6.14
C LEU A 94 0.29 5.33 -7.40
N LEU A 95 0.17 4.41 -8.37
CA LEU A 95 -0.64 4.62 -9.57
C LEU A 95 -2.13 4.74 -9.24
N THR A 96 -2.62 3.96 -8.28
CA THR A 96 -4.01 4.03 -7.81
C THR A 96 -4.28 5.37 -7.12
N LEU A 97 -3.40 5.80 -6.21
CA LEU A 97 -3.47 7.12 -5.56
C LEU A 97 -3.39 8.26 -6.58
N LYS A 98 -2.51 8.16 -7.58
CA LYS A 98 -2.41 9.14 -8.67
C LYS A 98 -3.71 9.27 -9.46
N ARG A 99 -4.38 8.15 -9.77
CA ARG A 99 -5.67 8.18 -10.47
C ARG A 99 -6.75 8.83 -9.62
N TYR A 100 -6.77 8.54 -8.32
CA TYR A 100 -7.72 9.11 -7.38
C TYR A 100 -7.51 10.63 -7.19
N TYR A 101 -6.29 11.06 -6.90
CA TYR A 101 -5.99 12.47 -6.65
C TYR A 101 -6.22 13.38 -7.84
N ARG A 102 -6.08 12.89 -9.08
CA ARG A 102 -6.45 13.66 -10.29
C ARG A 102 -7.92 14.08 -10.34
N GLN A 103 -8.78 13.45 -9.54
CA GLN A 103 -10.21 13.74 -9.47
C GLN A 103 -10.55 14.72 -8.33
N LEU A 104 -9.59 15.07 -7.47
CA LEU A 104 -9.79 15.93 -6.31
C LEU A 104 -9.27 17.35 -6.57
N ASN A 105 -9.92 18.34 -5.95
CA ASN A 105 -9.33 19.66 -5.78
C ASN A 105 -8.05 19.55 -4.92
N ASP A 106 -6.98 20.21 -5.34
CA ASP A 106 -5.64 20.14 -4.72
C ASP A 106 -4.99 18.74 -4.67
N GLY A 107 -5.48 17.79 -5.47
CA GLY A 107 -4.92 16.44 -5.52
C GLY A 107 -3.46 16.40 -5.99
N ASP A 108 -3.04 17.36 -6.82
CA ASP A 108 -1.64 17.49 -7.26
C ASP A 108 -0.70 17.77 -6.08
N VAL A 109 -1.13 18.57 -5.09
CA VAL A 109 -0.34 18.84 -3.88
C VAL A 109 -0.15 17.56 -3.07
N LYS A 110 -1.23 16.79 -2.88
CA LYS A 110 -1.17 15.49 -2.19
C LYS A 110 -0.26 14.50 -2.94
N LEU A 111 -0.36 14.45 -4.27
CA LEU A 111 0.46 13.57 -5.09
C LEU A 111 1.94 13.94 -5.03
N MET A 112 2.27 15.24 -5.14
CA MET A 112 3.63 15.73 -5.04
C MET A 112 4.27 15.35 -3.70
N ALA A 113 3.53 15.46 -2.58
CA ALA A 113 4.03 15.06 -1.27
C ALA A 113 4.41 13.56 -1.22
N LEU A 114 3.58 12.68 -1.79
CA LEU A 114 3.90 11.23 -1.85
C LEU A 114 5.11 10.95 -2.75
N GLN A 115 5.24 11.65 -3.87
CA GLN A 115 6.37 11.48 -4.78
C GLN A 115 7.68 11.96 -4.16
N GLN A 116 7.66 13.09 -3.44
CA GLN A 116 8.83 13.60 -2.71
C GLN A 116 9.33 12.60 -1.67
N GLN A 117 8.42 11.95 -0.93
CA GLN A 117 8.79 10.92 0.03
C GLN A 117 9.45 9.71 -0.64
N LEU A 118 8.89 9.21 -1.75
CA LEU A 118 9.52 8.12 -2.50
C LEU A 118 10.90 8.49 -3.05
N SER A 119 11.05 9.69 -3.62
CA SER A 119 12.34 10.14 -4.15
C SER A 119 13.42 10.24 -3.08
N SER A 120 13.06 10.65 -1.85
CA SER A 120 14.02 10.73 -0.73
C SER A 120 14.60 9.37 -0.29
N ILE A 121 13.89 8.28 -0.61
CA ILE A 121 14.30 6.91 -0.24
C ILE A 121 15.10 6.25 -1.35
N GLN A 122 14.74 6.49 -2.61
CA GLN A 122 15.47 5.95 -3.75
C GLN A 122 16.94 6.39 -3.75
N THR A 123 17.23 7.61 -3.30
CA THR A 123 18.59 8.12 -3.12
C THR A 123 19.42 7.41 -2.04
N ILE A 124 18.80 6.57 -1.19
CA ILE A 124 19.49 5.82 -0.12
C ILE A 124 19.91 4.41 -0.59
N LEU A 125 19.29 3.92 -1.67
CA LEU A 125 19.52 2.57 -2.22
C LEU A 125 20.46 2.54 -3.42
N ASP A 126 20.77 3.71 -3.98
CA ASP A 126 21.80 3.94 -5.00
C ASP A 126 23.18 4.23 -4.35
#